data_AF-A0A432W1C9-F1
#
_entry.id   AF-A0A432W1C9-F1
#
_cell.length_a   1.000
_cell.length_b   1.000
_cell.length_c   1.000
_cell.angle_alpha   90.00
_cell.angle_beta   90.00
_cell.angle_gamma   90.00
#
_symmetry.space_group_name_H-M   'P 1'
#
loop_
_entity.id
_entity.type
_entity.pdbx_description
1 polymer ?
#
loop_
_entity_poly.entity_id
_entity_poly.type
_entity_poly.pdbx_seq_one_letter_code
_entity_poly.pdbx_strand_id
1 'polypeptide(L)'
;MIKRNMITPLAVALGLILLLSLAWLPGDSGVQQQKPEVAVAMHYDADNRRLQTLAEDLSYRMRTHHEYRLTESEILLPSSTERQQVVIYLSEESGLVSIRAEIDEQAVAVNAPSEVALNLPGKLFSLINSQLQEAN
;
A
#
# COMPACT_ATOMS: atom_id res chain seq x y z
N MET A 1 -6.98 55.97 -33.18
CA MET A 1 -8.27 55.35 -33.55
C MET A 1 -7.97 53.98 -34.15
N ILE A 2 -8.14 52.90 -33.39
CA ILE A 2 -8.00 51.53 -33.91
C ILE A 2 -9.21 51.30 -34.84
N LYS A 3 -8.96 51.03 -36.12
CA LYS A 3 -10.03 50.77 -37.10
C LYS A 3 -10.82 49.55 -36.60
N ARG A 4 -12.16 49.66 -36.57
CA ARG A 4 -13.09 48.63 -36.07
C ARG A 4 -12.81 47.23 -36.65
N ASN A 5 -12.26 47.16 -37.86
CA ASN A 5 -11.90 45.92 -38.55
C ASN A 5 -10.64 45.22 -38.00
N MET A 6 -9.84 45.88 -37.16
CA MET A 6 -8.68 45.27 -36.48
C MET A 6 -9.01 44.73 -35.09
N ILE A 7 -10.20 45.00 -34.56
CA ILE A 7 -10.61 44.55 -33.22
C ILE A 7 -10.85 43.04 -33.22
N THR A 8 -11.47 42.51 -34.28
CA THR A 8 -11.75 41.08 -34.42
C THR A 8 -10.49 40.20 -34.45
N PRO A 9 -9.49 40.44 -35.32
CA PRO A 9 -8.26 39.62 -35.31
C PRO A 9 -7.47 39.77 -34.00
N LEU A 10 -7.51 40.95 -33.37
CA LEU A 10 -6.86 41.17 -32.09
C LEU A 10 -7.51 40.36 -30.95
N ALA A 11 -8.84 40.30 -30.92
CA ALA A 11 -9.58 39.50 -29.95
C ALA A 11 -9.31 37.99 -30.12
N VAL A 12 -9.22 37.51 -31.36
CA VAL A 12 -8.88 36.11 -31.66
C VAL A 12 -7.45 35.79 -31.22
N ALA A 13 -6.49 36.67 -31.51
CA ALA A 13 -5.11 36.51 -31.08
C ALA A 13 -4.99 36.48 -29.55
N LEU A 14 -5.69 37.36 -28.84
CA LEU A 14 -5.72 37.36 -27.37
C LEU A 14 -6.33 36.07 -26.81
N GLY A 15 -7.43 35.60 -27.40
CA GLY A 15 -8.08 34.35 -26.99
C GLY A 15 -7.18 33.13 -27.17
N LEU A 16 -6.43 33.06 -28.28
CA LEU A 16 -5.47 31.99 -28.53
C LEU A 16 -4.32 32.02 -27.52
N ILE A 17 -3.78 33.20 -27.21
CA ILE A 17 -2.72 33.36 -26.21
C ILE A 17 -3.21 32.91 -24.83
N LEU A 18 -4.45 33.25 -24.48
CA LEU A 18 -5.04 32.88 -23.20
C LEU A 18 -5.31 31.37 -23.08
N LEU A 19 -5.73 30.71 -24.17
CA LEU A 19 -5.86 29.26 -24.20
C LEU A 19 -4.49 28.56 -24.12
N LEU A 20 -3.47 29.12 -24.78
CA LEU A 20 -2.11 28.60 -24.71
C LEU A 20 -1.50 28.76 -23.31
N SER A 21 -1.77 29.86 -22.62
CA SER A 21 -1.32 30.04 -21.24
C SER A 21 -2.03 29.10 -20.27
N LEU A 22 -3.32 28.81 -20.49
CA LEU A 22 -4.05 27.79 -19.73
C LEU A 22 -3.48 26.38 -19.94
N ALA A 23 -2.96 26.06 -21.13
CA ALA A 23 -2.31 24.77 -21.41
C ALA A 23 -0.95 24.59 -20.70
N TRP A 24 -0.31 25.70 -20.31
CA TRP A 24 0.96 25.71 -19.58
C TRP A 24 0.78 25.85 -18.07
N LEU A 25 -0.44 26.07 -17.59
CA LEU A 25 -0.70 25.95 -16.16
C LEU A 25 -0.45 24.49 -15.78
N PRO A 26 0.45 24.23 -14.81
CA PRO A 26 0.55 22.90 -14.25
C PRO A 26 -0.84 22.56 -13.75
N GLY A 27 -1.46 21.56 -14.37
CA GLY A 27 -2.71 21.00 -13.87
C GLY A 27 -2.45 20.70 -12.40
N ASP A 28 -3.29 21.26 -11.53
CA ASP A 28 -3.24 20.95 -10.11
C ASP A 28 -3.21 19.42 -10.05
N SER A 29 -2.06 18.88 -9.67
CA SER A 29 -1.82 17.45 -9.59
C SER A 29 -2.54 16.98 -8.33
N GLY A 30 -3.86 17.14 -8.36
CA GLY A 30 -4.79 16.84 -7.31
C GLY A 30 -4.60 15.38 -6.98
N VAL A 31 -4.05 15.17 -5.80
CA VAL A 31 -3.92 13.87 -5.13
C VAL A 31 -3.38 12.80 -6.08
N GLN A 32 -2.05 12.78 -6.28
CA GLN A 32 -1.44 11.48 -6.51
C GLN A 32 -1.93 10.59 -5.36
N GLN A 33 -2.79 9.62 -5.66
CA GLN A 33 -3.15 8.56 -4.72
C GLN A 33 -1.83 7.88 -4.35
N GLN A 34 -1.19 8.38 -3.29
CA GLN A 34 0.00 7.77 -2.75
C GLN A 34 -0.46 6.44 -2.18
N LYS A 35 0.11 5.36 -2.70
CA LYS A 35 -0.14 4.03 -2.16
C LYS A 35 0.18 4.08 -0.66
N PRO A 36 -0.70 3.55 0.20
CA PRO A 36 -0.47 3.54 1.64
C PRO A 36 0.85 2.81 1.95
N GLU A 37 1.54 3.30 2.97
CA GLU A 37 2.81 2.74 3.41
C GLU A 37 2.58 1.78 4.58
N VAL A 38 3.00 0.54 4.38
CA VAL A 38 2.78 -0.55 5.34
C VAL A 38 4.13 -1.01 5.86
N ALA A 39 4.30 -0.98 7.18
CA ALA A 39 5.47 -1.55 7.85
C ALA A 39 5.11 -2.93 8.40
N VAL A 40 5.92 -3.94 8.06
CA VAL A 40 5.67 -5.34 8.43
C VAL A 40 6.77 -5.83 9.33
N ALA A 41 6.40 -6.33 10.51
CA ALA A 41 7.28 -7.06 11.40
C ALA A 41 6.81 -8.51 11.49
N MET A 42 7.73 -9.47 11.40
CA MET A 42 7.43 -10.90 11.55
C MET A 42 8.24 -11.49 12.70
N HIS A 43 7.54 -12.20 13.58
CA HIS A 43 8.09 -12.91 14.73
C HIS A 43 7.80 -14.40 14.58
N TYR A 44 8.86 -15.21 14.50
CA TYR A 44 8.77 -16.66 14.41
C TYR A 44 10.05 -17.30 14.95
N ASP A 45 9.97 -18.58 15.30
CA ASP A 45 11.15 -19.38 15.65
C ASP A 45 11.95 -19.69 14.38
N ALA A 46 13.13 -19.08 14.25
CA ALA A 46 14.03 -19.24 13.11
C ALA A 46 14.63 -20.64 12.98
N ASP A 47 14.65 -21.42 14.07
CA ASP A 47 15.13 -22.80 14.04
C ASP A 47 14.07 -23.76 13.47
N ASN A 48 12.80 -23.35 13.43
CA ASN A 48 11.72 -24.09 12.81
C ASN A 48 11.61 -23.80 11.31
N ARG A 49 12.20 -24.68 10.49
CA ARG A 49 12.15 -24.61 9.01
C ARG A 49 10.75 -24.43 8.44
N ARG A 50 9.72 -25.01 9.05
CA ARG A 50 8.34 -24.87 8.54
C ARG A 50 7.84 -23.45 8.72
N LEU A 51 8.03 -22.87 9.91
CA LEU A 51 7.64 -21.48 10.18
C LEU A 51 8.43 -20.52 9.30
N GLN A 52 9.71 -20.80 9.06
CA GLN A 52 10.53 -20.05 8.11
C GLN A 52 9.92 -20.06 6.69
N THR A 53 9.58 -21.24 6.16
CA THR A 53 8.94 -21.34 4.82
C THR A 53 7.63 -20.55 4.74
N LEU A 54 6.81 -20.59 5.80
CA LEU A 54 5.55 -19.85 5.85
C LEU A 54 5.78 -18.34 5.90
N ALA A 55 6.77 -17.89 6.69
CA ALA A 55 7.17 -16.49 6.76
C ALA A 55 7.70 -15.99 5.42
N GLU A 56 8.51 -16.79 4.71
CA GLU A 56 9.03 -16.44 3.39
C GLU A 56 7.92 -16.32 2.33
N ASP A 57 6.95 -17.27 2.28
CA ASP A 57 5.80 -17.17 1.37
C ASP A 57 4.96 -15.92 1.66
N LEU A 58 4.69 -15.65 2.94
CA LEU A 58 3.94 -14.46 3.35
C LEU A 58 4.68 -13.16 2.98
N SER A 59 5.99 -13.10 3.26
CA SER A 59 6.86 -11.98 2.88
C SER A 59 6.83 -11.73 1.38
N TYR A 60 6.93 -12.81 0.59
CA TYR A 60 6.91 -12.74 -0.86
C TYR A 60 5.58 -12.16 -1.38
N ARG A 61 4.45 -12.66 -0.86
CA ARG A 61 3.10 -12.17 -1.23
C ARG A 61 2.93 -10.70 -0.88
N MET A 62 3.35 -10.28 0.31
CA MET A 62 3.27 -8.87 0.71
C MET A 62 4.16 -7.98 -0.17
N ARG A 63 5.37 -8.42 -0.51
CA ARG A 63 6.31 -7.64 -1.34
C ARG A 63 5.84 -7.50 -2.79
N THR A 64 5.15 -8.50 -3.30
CA THR A 64 4.66 -8.52 -4.69
C THR A 64 3.29 -7.86 -4.84
N HIS A 65 2.63 -7.48 -3.75
CA HIS A 65 1.35 -6.80 -3.79
C HIS A 65 1.49 -5.36 -4.27
N HIS A 66 0.57 -4.91 -5.14
CA HIS A 66 0.67 -3.60 -5.78
C HIS A 66 -0.19 -2.51 -5.13
N GLU A 67 -1.02 -2.82 -4.13
CA GLU A 67 -1.93 -1.83 -3.54
C GLU A 67 -1.27 -0.96 -2.48
N TYR A 68 -0.17 -1.41 -1.86
CA TYR A 68 0.59 -0.67 -0.86
C TYR A 68 2.09 -0.68 -1.17
N ARG A 69 2.85 0.14 -0.44
CA ARG A 69 4.31 0.10 -0.42
C ARG A 69 4.78 -0.49 0.89
N LEU A 70 5.56 -1.56 0.82
CA LEU A 70 6.26 -2.06 2.00
C LEU A 70 7.39 -1.10 2.36
N THR A 71 7.37 -0.65 3.60
CA THR A 71 8.44 0.16 4.17
C THR A 71 9.24 -0.74 5.09
N GLU A 72 10.52 -0.92 4.81
CA GLU A 72 11.43 -1.54 5.78
C GLU A 72 11.50 -0.62 7.01
N SER A 73 11.51 -1.21 8.20
CA SER A 73 11.29 -0.55 9.50
C SER A 73 12.22 0.64 9.81
N GLU A 74 13.24 0.88 8.97
CA GLU A 74 14.30 1.85 9.18
C GLU A 74 14.28 3.05 8.21
N ILE A 75 13.27 3.15 7.32
CA ILE A 75 13.15 4.34 6.47
C ILE A 75 12.51 5.47 7.27
N LEU A 76 13.29 6.54 7.50
CA LEU A 76 12.81 7.81 8.04
C LEU A 76 11.84 8.45 7.05
N LEU A 77 10.56 8.17 7.23
CA LEU A 77 9.50 8.85 6.49
C LEU A 77 9.29 10.26 7.04
N PRO A 78 8.82 11.20 6.20
CA PRO A 78 8.30 12.47 6.70
C PRO A 78 7.21 12.20 7.75
N SER A 79 7.22 12.93 8.86
CA SER A 79 6.26 12.76 9.99
C SER A 79 4.78 12.95 9.62
N SER A 80 4.49 13.34 8.37
CA SER A 80 3.15 13.53 7.82
C SER A 80 2.60 12.29 7.10
N THR A 81 3.41 11.24 6.88
CA THR A 81 2.94 10.03 6.21
C THR A 81 2.36 9.07 7.24
N GLU A 82 1.06 8.81 7.14
CA GLU A 82 0.38 7.80 7.95
C GLU A 82 0.90 6.42 7.55
N ARG A 83 1.46 5.70 8.53
CA ARG A 83 2.08 4.37 8.33
C ARG A 83 1.24 3.36 9.08
N GLN A 84 0.72 2.38 8.34
CA GLN A 84 0.00 1.28 8.96
C GLN A 84 0.97 0.17 9.38
N GLN A 85 0.88 -0.27 10.63
CA GLN A 85 1.79 -1.28 11.17
C GLN A 85 1.11 -2.65 11.19
N VAL A 86 1.77 -3.63 10.58
CA VAL A 86 1.34 -5.03 10.56
C VAL A 86 2.38 -5.87 11.30
N VAL A 87 2.01 -6.42 12.46
CA VAL A 87 2.88 -7.32 13.24
C VAL A 87 2.35 -8.74 13.12
N ILE A 88 3.18 -9.65 12.64
CA ILE A 88 2.79 -11.03 12.33
C ILE A 88 3.55 -11.99 13.22
N TYR A 89 2.83 -12.82 13.97
CA TYR A 89 3.36 -13.86 14.83
C TYR A 89 3.06 -15.22 14.23
N LEU A 90 4.10 -16.04 14.05
CA LEU A 90 3.97 -17.43 13.64
C LEU A 90 4.43 -18.33 14.79
N SER A 91 3.60 -19.29 15.16
CA SER A 91 3.93 -20.28 16.16
C SER A 91 3.45 -21.67 15.75
N GLU A 92 4.13 -22.69 16.25
CA GLU A 92 3.70 -24.08 16.14
C GLU A 92 3.67 -24.70 17.53
N GLU A 93 2.53 -25.24 17.93
CA GLU A 93 2.35 -25.88 19.23
C GLU A 93 1.50 -27.14 19.07
N SER A 94 1.99 -28.27 19.57
CA SER A 94 1.27 -29.55 19.55
C SER A 94 0.73 -29.97 18.16
N GLY A 95 1.47 -29.67 17.09
CA GLY A 95 1.08 -29.99 15.71
C GLY A 95 0.06 -29.04 15.09
N LEU A 96 -0.30 -27.95 15.78
CA LEU A 96 -1.11 -26.86 15.27
C LEU A 96 -0.21 -25.68 14.90
N VAL A 97 -0.34 -25.18 13.67
CA VAL A 97 0.31 -23.94 13.22
C VAL A 97 -0.66 -22.79 13.40
N SER A 98 -0.21 -21.73 14.08
CA SER A 98 -0.94 -20.48 14.26
C SER A 98 -0.20 -19.34 13.56
N ILE A 99 -0.93 -18.57 12.76
CA ILE A 99 -0.44 -17.30 12.22
C ILE A 99 -1.41 -16.19 12.65
N ARG A 100 -0.91 -15.23 13.40
CA ARG A 100 -1.66 -14.07 13.87
C ARG A 100 -1.05 -12.80 13.29
N ALA A 101 -1.87 -11.93 12.72
CA ALA A 101 -1.49 -10.57 12.34
C ALA A 101 -2.24 -9.57 13.24
N GLU A 102 -1.52 -8.56 13.70
CA GLU A 102 -2.05 -7.38 14.38
C GLU A 102 -1.88 -6.19 13.44
N ILE A 103 -2.99 -5.58 13.06
CA ILE A 103 -3.06 -4.39 12.22
C ILE A 103 -3.70 -3.31 13.07
N ASP A 104 -2.89 -2.36 13.51
CA ASP A 104 -3.29 -1.33 14.48
C ASP A 104 -3.90 -1.96 15.75
N GLU A 105 -5.22 -1.81 15.97
CA GLU A 105 -5.96 -2.37 17.11
C GLU A 105 -6.76 -3.65 16.77
N GLN A 106 -6.68 -4.14 15.54
CA GLN A 106 -7.41 -5.33 15.09
C GLN A 106 -6.48 -6.52 14.93
N ALA A 107 -6.87 -7.66 15.52
CA ALA A 107 -6.13 -8.91 15.40
C ALA A 107 -6.88 -9.90 14.50
N VAL A 108 -6.15 -10.48 13.56
CA VAL A 108 -6.63 -11.56 12.70
C VAL A 108 -5.75 -12.78 12.92
N ALA A 109 -6.37 -13.94 13.15
CA ALA A 109 -5.65 -15.19 13.34
C ALA A 109 -6.19 -16.28 12.43
N VAL A 110 -5.28 -17.07 11.88
CA VAL A 110 -5.59 -18.30 11.15
C VAL A 110 -4.80 -19.45 11.76
N ASN A 111 -5.52 -20.53 12.05
CA ASN A 111 -4.95 -21.72 12.67
C ASN A 111 -5.28 -22.93 11.79
N ALA A 112 -4.33 -23.84 11.64
CA ALA A 112 -4.61 -25.12 11.02
C ALA A 112 -3.63 -26.20 11.49
N PRO A 113 -4.01 -27.48 11.36
CA PRO A 113 -3.07 -28.59 11.54
C PRO A 113 -1.84 -28.46 10.64
N SER A 114 -0.70 -28.95 11.12
CA SER A 114 0.58 -28.84 10.42
C SER A 114 0.57 -29.41 8.99
N GLU A 115 -0.29 -30.38 8.71
CA GLU A 115 -0.44 -31.04 7.41
C GLU A 115 -1.03 -30.12 6.33
N VAL A 116 -1.76 -29.07 6.73
CA VAL A 116 -2.43 -28.12 5.82
C VAL A 116 -1.94 -26.68 6.01
N ALA A 117 -0.88 -26.48 6.79
CA ALA A 117 -0.35 -25.17 7.15
C ALA A 117 0.10 -24.33 5.94
N LEU A 118 0.44 -24.96 4.80
CA LEU A 118 0.85 -24.27 3.56
C LEU A 118 -0.25 -23.37 2.96
N ASN A 119 -1.52 -23.57 3.34
CA ASN A 119 -2.63 -22.73 2.88
C ASN A 119 -2.83 -21.48 3.76
N LEU A 120 -2.21 -21.43 4.94
CA LEU A 120 -2.39 -20.34 5.90
C LEU A 120 -1.85 -18.98 5.42
N PRO A 121 -0.67 -18.88 4.79
CA PRO A 121 -0.14 -17.60 4.33
C PRO A 121 -1.07 -16.91 3.33
N GLY A 122 -1.63 -17.67 2.39
CA GLY A 122 -2.59 -17.14 1.41
C GLY A 122 -3.86 -16.61 2.07
N LYS A 123 -4.41 -17.35 3.05
CA LYS A 123 -5.62 -16.93 3.78
C LYS A 123 -5.36 -15.68 4.62
N LEU A 124 -4.24 -15.65 5.37
CA LEU A 124 -3.88 -14.50 6.17
C LEU A 124 -3.62 -13.27 5.30
N PHE A 125 -2.90 -13.42 4.20
CA PHE A 125 -2.63 -12.34 3.25
C PHE A 125 -3.93 -11.70 2.74
N SER A 126 -4.92 -12.49 2.35
CA SER A 126 -6.22 -11.97 1.92
C SER A 126 -6.94 -11.21 3.04
N LEU A 127 -6.86 -11.68 4.28
CA LEU A 127 -7.47 -11.01 5.43
C LEU A 127 -6.77 -9.69 5.77
N ILE A 128 -5.43 -9.69 5.75
CA ILE A 128 -4.61 -8.49 5.94
C ILE A 128 -5.03 -7.44 4.90
N ASN A 129 -5.08 -7.80 3.62
CA ASN A 129 -5.42 -6.84 2.57
C ASN A 129 -6.86 -6.34 2.66
N SER A 130 -7.81 -7.21 3.05
CA SER A 130 -9.19 -6.77 3.29
C SER A 130 -9.26 -5.68 4.36
N GLN A 131 -8.52 -5.85 5.47
CA GLN A 131 -8.46 -4.84 6.52
C GLN A 131 -7.74 -3.55 6.08
N LEU A 132 -6.63 -3.68 5.34
CA LEU A 132 -5.93 -2.53 4.79
C LEU A 132 -6.82 -1.72 3.84
N GLN A 133 -7.69 -2.38 3.07
CA GLN A 133 -8.64 -1.70 2.19
C GLN A 133 -9.79 -1.02 2.93
N GLU A 134 -10.26 -1.57 4.05
CA GLU A 134 -11.31 -0.96 4.89
C GLU A 134 -10.80 0.27 5.67
N ALA A 135 -9.50 0.30 5.97
CA ALA A 135 -8.86 1.38 6.71
C ALA A 135 -8.50 2.62 5.84
N ASN A 136 -8.49 2.47 4.51
CA ASN A 136 -8.19 3.54 3.52
C ASN A 136 -9.47 4.08 2.86
#